data_AF-A0A0G3G0U4-F1
#
_entry.id   AF-A0A0G3G0U4-F1
#
_cell.length_a   1.000
_cell.length_b   1.000
_cell.length_c   1.000
_cell.angle_alpha   90.00
_cell.angle_beta   90.00
_cell.angle_gamma   90.00
#
_symmetry.space_group_name_H-M   'P 1'
#
loop_
_entity.id
_entity.type
_entity.pdbx_description
1 polymer ?
#
loop_
_entity_poly.entity_id
_entity_poly.type
_entity_poly.pdbx_seq_one_letter_code
_entity_poly.pdbx_strand_id
1 'polypeptide(L)'
;MPENHQDQYSEAPGRPVVFFDGGCPLCRREIGHYQRLDTAGAIDWRDIHADATPLDAWGITWDRAMRRMHAVSADGRIRSGAWAFVLVWRHLPYYRWLGGVLHRLPPIVWLMDRVYNVIARYRWRSRCDDGVCHPDR
;
A
#
# COMPACT_ATOMS: atom_id res chain seq x y z
N MET A 1 39.31 3.34 6.37
CA MET A 1 38.10 3.44 7.23
C MET A 1 36.92 3.12 6.34
N PRO A 2 36.19 2.01 6.50
CA PRO A 2 34.98 1.81 5.72
C PRO A 2 33.83 2.54 6.41
N GLU A 3 33.24 3.48 5.69
CA GLU A 3 32.03 4.21 6.08
C GLU A 3 30.84 3.25 6.06
N ASN A 4 30.18 3.14 7.21
CA ASN A 4 29.02 2.29 7.43
C ASN A 4 27.79 2.96 6.79
N HIS A 5 27.46 2.56 5.56
CA HIS A 5 26.32 3.07 4.81
C HIS A 5 25.17 2.04 4.84
N GLN A 6 24.64 1.73 6.02
CA GLN A 6 23.61 0.69 6.20
C GLN A 6 22.37 1.09 7.02
N ASP A 7 22.24 2.34 7.46
CA ASP A 7 21.15 2.78 8.35
C ASP A 7 20.11 3.69 7.67
N GLN A 8 19.53 3.27 6.53
CA GLN A 8 18.44 4.02 5.86
C GLN A 8 17.14 3.23 5.66
N TYR A 9 17.03 2.01 6.20
CA TYR A 9 15.75 1.31 6.26
C TYR A 9 15.13 1.53 7.63
N SER A 10 14.01 2.24 7.65
CA SER A 10 13.22 2.60 8.83
C SER A 10 13.10 1.46 9.85
N GLU A 11 13.29 1.78 11.14
CA GLU A 11 12.96 0.90 12.27
C GLU A 11 11.52 0.35 12.12
N ALA A 12 11.28 -0.84 12.67
CA ALA A 12 9.98 -1.50 12.59
C ALA A 12 8.88 -0.56 13.13
N PRO A 13 7.84 -0.23 12.34
CA PRO A 13 6.94 0.89 12.65
C PRO A 13 5.98 0.62 13.82
N GLY A 14 6.02 -0.58 14.43
CA GLY A 14 5.16 -0.98 15.54
C GLY A 14 3.69 -1.23 15.16
N ARG A 15 3.23 -0.63 14.05
CA ARG A 15 1.94 -0.86 13.40
C ARG A 15 2.10 -0.81 11.86
N PRO A 16 1.23 -1.47 11.10
CA PRO A 16 1.29 -1.40 9.64
C PRO A 16 1.10 0.02 9.12
N VAL A 17 1.88 0.38 8.10
CA VAL A 17 1.74 1.64 7.34
C VAL A 17 1.17 1.32 5.97
N VAL A 18 0.18 2.07 5.51
CA VAL A 18 -0.48 1.86 4.22
C VAL A 18 -0.37 3.12 3.38
N PHE A 19 0.25 2.98 2.22
CA PHE A 19 0.40 4.04 1.23
C PHE A 19 -0.69 3.93 0.17
N PHE A 20 -1.46 4.99 -0.01
CA PHE A 20 -2.57 5.03 -0.97
C PHE A 20 -2.61 6.35 -1.73
N ASP A 21 -3.23 6.33 -2.91
CA ASP A 21 -3.40 7.47 -3.82
C ASP A 21 -4.75 8.14 -3.55
N GLY A 22 -4.74 9.23 -2.76
CA GLY A 22 -5.94 10.02 -2.48
C GLY A 22 -6.46 10.84 -3.67
N GLY A 23 -5.64 11.04 -4.71
CA GLY A 23 -6.01 11.66 -5.98
C GLY A 23 -6.85 10.75 -6.88
N CYS A 24 -6.96 9.45 -6.57
CA CYS A 24 -7.82 8.51 -7.28
C CYS A 24 -9.17 8.33 -6.55
N PRO A 25 -10.32 8.71 -7.15
CA PRO A 25 -11.63 8.57 -6.50
C PRO A 25 -11.97 7.13 -6.07
N LEU A 26 -11.55 6.13 -6.85
CA LEU A 26 -11.74 4.72 -6.53
C LEU A 26 -10.91 4.32 -5.29
N CYS A 27 -9.62 4.63 -5.30
CA CYS A 27 -8.71 4.32 -4.19
C CYS A 27 -9.15 5.05 -2.92
N ARG A 28 -9.45 6.35 -3.03
CA ARG A 28 -9.97 7.16 -1.92
C ARG A 28 -11.25 6.59 -1.32
N ARG A 29 -12.21 6.14 -2.15
CA ARG A 29 -13.46 5.54 -1.67
C ARG A 29 -13.21 4.22 -0.94
N GLU A 30 -12.35 3.36 -1.47
CA GLU A 30 -12.00 2.08 -0.88
C GLU A 30 -11.24 2.25 0.45
N ILE A 31 -10.20 3.08 0.47
CA ILE A 31 -9.42 3.35 1.68
C ILE A 31 -10.27 4.08 2.73
N GLY A 32 -11.10 5.03 2.32
CA GLY A 32 -12.04 5.70 3.23
C GLY A 32 -13.04 4.74 3.87
N HIS A 33 -13.41 3.63 3.20
CA HIS A 33 -14.20 2.57 3.82
C HIS A 33 -13.40 1.82 4.89
N TYR A 34 -12.14 1.46 4.59
CA TYR A 34 -11.27 0.79 5.57
C TYR A 34 -10.92 1.67 6.77
N GLN A 35 -10.65 2.96 6.57
CA GLN A 35 -10.41 3.93 7.65
C GLN A 35 -11.58 4.01 8.62
N ARG A 36 -12.83 4.00 8.12
CA ARG A 36 -14.03 3.98 8.98
C ARG A 36 -14.15 2.70 9.82
N LEU A 37 -13.62 1.59 9.33
CA LEU A 37 -13.63 0.30 10.04
C LEU A 37 -12.43 0.14 10.98
N ASP A 38 -11.39 0.95 10.81
CA ASP A 38 -10.21 0.99 11.67
C ASP A 38 -10.46 1.78 12.95
N THR A 39 -11.46 1.36 13.73
CA THR A 39 -11.87 2.05 14.97
C THR A 39 -10.82 2.03 16.06
N ALA A 40 -9.83 1.13 15.96
CA ALA A 40 -8.73 0.99 16.92
C ALA A 40 -7.46 1.77 16.50
N GLY A 41 -7.45 2.43 15.33
CA GLY A 41 -6.26 3.10 14.80
C GLY A 41 -5.08 2.14 14.58
N ALA A 42 -5.38 0.91 14.19
CA ALA A 42 -4.42 -0.17 14.03
C ALA A 42 -3.51 0.01 12.81
N ILE A 43 -3.87 0.88 11.86
CA ILE A 43 -3.12 1.13 10.64
C ILE A 43 -2.74 2.62 10.58
N ASP A 44 -1.49 2.90 10.19
CA ASP A 44 -1.05 4.24 9.80
C ASP A 44 -1.36 4.48 8.32
N TRP A 45 -2.31 5.35 8.02
CA TRP A 45 -2.75 5.64 6.65
C TRP A 45 -2.01 6.84 6.09
N ARG A 46 -1.28 6.67 4.99
CA ARG A 46 -0.49 7.71 4.33
C ARG A 46 -0.99 7.95 2.91
N ASP A 47 -1.55 9.13 2.69
CA ASP A 47 -1.95 9.61 1.38
C ASP A 47 -0.72 10.14 0.64
N ILE A 48 -0.25 9.39 -0.35
CA ILE A 48 0.94 9.77 -1.11
C ILE A 48 0.69 11.04 -1.93
N HIS A 49 -0.55 11.28 -2.34
CA HIS A 49 -0.90 12.45 -3.15
C HIS A 49 -0.85 13.75 -2.34
N ALA A 50 -1.09 13.68 -1.04
CA ALA A 50 -0.92 14.81 -0.13
C ALA A 50 0.54 15.00 0.30
N ASP A 51 1.25 13.92 0.58
CA ASP A 51 2.65 13.93 0.98
C ASP A 51 3.34 12.61 0.60
N ALA A 52 4.25 12.69 -0.37
CA ALA A 52 5.03 11.55 -0.85
C ALA A 52 6.32 11.30 -0.05
N THR A 53 6.74 12.23 0.81
CA THR A 53 8.00 12.14 1.57
C THR A 53 8.14 10.85 2.41
N PRO A 54 7.06 10.26 2.98
CA PRO A 54 7.19 9.03 3.76
C PRO A 54 7.56 7.80 2.91
N LEU A 55 7.46 7.88 1.57
CA LEU A 55 7.83 6.77 0.69
C LEU A 55 9.34 6.55 0.64
N ASP A 56 10.13 7.61 0.77
CA ASP A 56 11.60 7.56 0.68
C ASP A 56 12.20 6.72 1.80
N ALA A 57 11.61 6.82 3.00
CA ALA A 57 11.98 6.04 4.19
C ALA A 57 11.85 4.51 4.01
N TRP A 58 11.15 4.08 2.95
CA TRP A 58 10.94 2.67 2.59
C TRP A 58 11.50 2.33 1.20
N GLY A 59 12.22 3.25 0.55
CA GLY A 59 12.75 3.07 -0.80
C GLY A 59 11.67 2.85 -1.87
N ILE A 60 10.46 3.35 -1.64
CA ILE A 60 9.35 3.25 -2.58
C ILE A 60 9.34 4.50 -3.45
N THR A 61 9.65 4.36 -4.74
CA THR A 61 9.53 5.50 -5.66
C THR A 61 8.07 5.89 -5.88
N TRP A 62 7.77 7.18 -6.07
CA TRP A 62 6.45 7.69 -6.48
C TRP A 62 5.77 6.86 -7.58
N ASP A 63 6.51 6.61 -8.66
CA ASP A 63 6.07 5.85 -9.83
C ASP A 63 5.67 4.39 -9.48
N ARG A 64 6.34 3.75 -8.51
CA ARG A 64 5.92 2.44 -7.97
C ARG A 64 4.66 2.55 -7.13
N ALA A 65 4.57 3.54 -6.25
CA ALA A 65 3.39 3.77 -5.40
C ALA A 65 2.14 4.11 -6.24
N MET A 66 2.33 4.85 -7.33
CA MET A 66 1.27 5.15 -8.29
C MET A 66 0.87 3.94 -9.11
N ARG A 67 1.76 2.97 -9.41
CA ARG A 67 1.39 1.73 -10.12
C ARG A 67 0.60 0.76 -9.26
N ARG A 68 0.97 0.61 -7.98
CA ARG A 68 0.41 -0.39 -7.08
C ARG A 68 0.31 0.19 -5.68
N MET A 69 -0.73 -0.22 -4.95
CA MET A 69 -0.84 0.03 -3.52
C MET A 69 0.32 -0.67 -2.80
N HIS A 70 0.90 0.03 -1.83
CA HIS A 70 1.96 -0.50 -0.99
C HIS A 70 1.55 -0.42 0.47
N ALA A 71 1.98 -1.39 1.25
CA ALA A 71 1.84 -1.38 2.69
C ALA A 71 3.08 -1.99 3.33
N VAL A 72 3.46 -1.48 4.49
CA VAL A 72 4.57 -1.95 5.29
C VAL A 72 3.96 -2.61 6.52
N SER A 73 4.31 -3.85 6.81
CA SER A 73 3.85 -4.50 8.04
C SER A 73 4.58 -3.95 9.28
N ALA A 74 4.05 -4.25 10.46
CA ALA A 74 4.63 -3.77 11.73
C ALA A 74 6.08 -4.21 11.94
N ASP A 75 6.54 -5.27 11.27
CA ASP A 75 7.91 -5.78 11.26
C ASP A 75 8.79 -5.16 10.14
N GLY A 76 8.31 -4.15 9.43
CA GLY A 76 9.03 -3.44 8.37
C GLY A 76 8.99 -4.10 6.98
N ARG A 77 8.25 -5.21 6.79
CA ARG A 77 8.19 -5.86 5.46
C ARG A 77 7.25 -5.15 4.51
N ILE A 78 7.76 -4.81 3.32
CA ILE A 78 6.96 -4.19 2.26
C ILE A 78 6.10 -5.26 1.55
N ARG A 79 4.82 -4.96 1.39
CA ARG A 79 3.81 -5.70 0.63
C ARG A 79 3.22 -4.77 -0.43
N SER A 80 2.89 -5.32 -1.59
CA SER A 80 2.30 -4.55 -2.68
C SER A 80 1.14 -5.29 -3.35
N GLY A 81 0.28 -4.54 -4.04
CA GLY A 81 -0.90 -5.06 -4.72
C GLY A 81 -1.85 -5.81 -3.78
N ALA A 82 -2.33 -6.98 -4.19
CA ALA A 82 -3.30 -7.76 -3.39
C ALA A 82 -2.78 -8.10 -1.99
N TRP A 83 -1.46 -8.30 -1.83
CA TRP A 83 -0.87 -8.57 -0.52
C TRP A 83 -0.91 -7.38 0.44
N ALA A 84 -0.95 -6.14 -0.08
CA ALA A 84 -1.16 -4.95 0.75
C ALA A 84 -2.59 -4.94 1.31
N PHE A 85 -3.60 -5.31 0.50
CA PHE A 85 -4.98 -5.45 0.97
C PHE A 85 -5.15 -6.58 1.99
N VAL A 86 -4.51 -7.73 1.78
CA VAL A 86 -4.52 -8.82 2.77
C VAL A 86 -3.92 -8.35 4.10
N LEU A 87 -2.86 -7.55 4.07
CA LEU A 87 -2.28 -6.96 5.28
C LEU A 87 -3.28 -6.03 5.98
N VAL A 88 -3.96 -5.16 5.25
CA VAL A 88 -5.03 -4.29 5.78
C VAL A 88 -6.13 -5.13 6.42
N TRP A 89 -6.70 -6.10 5.70
CA TRP A 89 -7.82 -6.91 6.17
C TRP A 89 -7.49 -7.72 7.42
N ARG A 90 -6.23 -8.12 7.62
CA ARG A 90 -5.79 -8.78 8.86
C ARG A 90 -5.83 -7.87 10.09
N HIS A 91 -5.77 -6.56 9.91
CA HIS A 91 -5.76 -5.58 11.00
C HIS A 91 -7.11 -4.89 11.20
N LEU A 92 -8.05 -5.04 10.26
CA LEU A 92 -9.42 -4.55 10.42
C LEU A 92 -10.30 -5.62 11.09
N PRO A 93 -11.02 -5.30 12.18
CA PRO A 93 -11.79 -6.28 12.95
C PRO A 93 -12.85 -6.99 12.10
N TYR A 94 -13.53 -6.26 11.20
CA TYR A 94 -14.57 -6.83 10.32
C TYR A 94 -14.02 -7.82 9.28
N TYR A 95 -12.81 -7.56 8.76
CA TYR A 95 -12.20 -8.39 7.72
C TYR A 95 -11.14 -9.35 8.26
N ARG A 96 -10.90 -9.38 9.57
CA ARG A 96 -9.80 -10.13 10.19
C ARG A 96 -9.83 -11.61 9.84
N TRP A 97 -11.01 -12.21 9.82
CA TRP A 97 -11.18 -13.61 9.42
C TRP A 97 -10.83 -13.82 7.95
N LEU A 98 -11.34 -12.97 7.05
CA LEU A 98 -11.04 -13.04 5.62
C LEU A 98 -9.55 -12.85 5.34
N GLY A 99 -8.92 -11.85 5.96
CA GLY A 99 -7.48 -11.62 5.86
C GLY A 99 -6.66 -12.81 6.37
N GLY A 100 -7.09 -13.45 7.45
CA GLY A 100 -6.46 -14.65 7.99
C GLY A 100 -6.56 -15.86 7.05
N VAL A 101 -7.74 -16.10 6.47
CA VAL A 101 -7.97 -17.18 5.49
C VAL A 101 -7.14 -16.96 4.23
N LEU A 102 -7.21 -15.76 3.63
CA LEU A 102 -6.47 -15.44 2.42
C LEU A 102 -4.95 -15.51 2.62
N HIS A 103 -4.46 -15.10 3.79
CA HIS A 103 -3.04 -15.23 4.11
C HIS A 103 -2.55 -16.69 4.10
N ARG A 104 -3.43 -17.64 4.42
CA ARG A 104 -3.15 -19.08 4.41
C ARG A 104 -3.40 -19.73 3.04
N LEU A 105 -3.97 -19.00 2.08
CA LEU A 105 -4.28 -19.49 0.72
C LEU A 105 -3.58 -18.63 -0.36
N PRO A 106 -2.24 -18.71 -0.48
CA PRO A 106 -1.47 -17.93 -1.46
C PRO A 106 -1.97 -18.04 -2.92
N PRO A 107 -2.46 -19.19 -3.42
CA PRO A 107 -2.97 -19.28 -4.80
C PRO A 107 -4.14 -18.34 -5.09
N ILE A 108 -5.03 -18.14 -4.11
CA ILE A 108 -6.16 -17.22 -4.24
C ILE A 108 -5.66 -15.78 -4.28
N VAL A 109 -4.72 -15.42 -3.40
CA VAL A 109 -4.13 -14.07 -3.38
C VAL A 109 -3.38 -13.78 -4.68
N TRP A 110 -2.73 -14.78 -5.28
CA TRP A 110 -2.12 -14.66 -6.60
C TRP A 110 -3.16 -14.36 -7.69
N LEU A 111 -4.30 -15.07 -7.69
CA LEU A 111 -5.37 -14.80 -8.63
C LEU A 111 -5.93 -13.38 -8.44
N MET A 112 -6.15 -12.96 -7.20
CA MET A 112 -6.57 -11.60 -6.88
C MET A 112 -5.55 -10.56 -7.33
N ASP A 113 -4.25 -10.85 -7.18
CA ASP A 113 -3.20 -9.96 -7.66
C ASP A 113 -3.23 -9.83 -9.18
N ARG A 114 -3.51 -10.91 -9.91
CA ARG A 114 -3.65 -10.86 -11.38
C ARG A 114 -4.80 -9.96 -11.81
N VAL A 115 -5.95 -10.05 -11.15
CA VAL A 115 -7.10 -9.18 -11.40
C VAL A 115 -6.78 -7.73 -11.02
N TYR A 116 -6.20 -7.54 -9.83
CA TYR A 116 -5.73 -6.23 -9.36
C TYR A 116 -4.78 -5.57 -10.36
N ASN A 117 -3.86 -6.32 -10.96
CA ASN A 117 -2.89 -5.81 -11.92
C ASN A 117 -3.54 -5.29 -13.20
N VAL A 118 -4.67 -5.86 -13.61
CA VAL A 118 -5.45 -5.37 -14.75
C VAL A 118 -6.08 -4.02 -14.40
N ILE A 119 -6.75 -3.93 -13.25
CA ILE A 119 -7.39 -2.69 -12.77
C ILE A 119 -6.35 -1.60 -12.52
N ALA A 120 -5.24 -1.94 -11.88
CA ALA A 120 -4.14 -1.03 -11.60
C ALA A 120 -3.51 -0.48 -12.89
N ARG A 121 -3.36 -1.32 -13.91
CA ARG A 121 -2.86 -0.88 -15.23
C ARG A 121 -3.87 0.02 -15.95
N TYR A 122 -5.16 -0.28 -15.86
CA TYR A 122 -6.20 0.57 -16.42
C TYR A 122 -6.20 1.94 -15.72
N ARG A 123 -6.21 1.96 -14.38
CA ARG A 123 -6.10 3.18 -13.57
C ARG A 123 -4.85 3.98 -13.91
N TRP A 124 -3.70 3.33 -14.02
CA TRP A 124 -2.42 3.95 -14.37
C TRP A 124 -2.52 4.70 -15.69
N ARG A 125 -3.03 4.04 -16.75
CA ARG A 125 -3.19 4.65 -18.07
C ARG A 125 -4.15 5.84 -18.08
N SER A 126 -5.18 5.83 -17.23
CA SER A 126 -6.13 6.94 -17.14
C SER A 126 -5.59 8.13 -16.33
N ARG A 127 -4.56 7.94 -15.51
CA ARG A 127 -4.03 8.96 -14.59
C ARG A 127 -2.70 9.54 -15.03
N CYS A 128 -1.97 8.84 -15.90
CA CYS A 128 -0.60 9.16 -16.26
C CYS A 128 -0.43 9.09 -17.77
N ASP A 129 -0.05 10.22 -18.36
CA ASP A 129 0.24 10.34 -19.79
C ASP A 129 1.71 9.99 -20.06
N ASP A 130 2.01 9.52 -21.26
CA ASP A 130 3.38 9.26 -21.74
C ASP A 130 4.22 8.31 -20.86
N GLY A 131 3.57 7.50 -20.01
CA GLY A 131 4.23 6.52 -19.15
C GLY A 131 4.83 7.08 -17.86
N VAL A 132 4.56 8.34 -17.52
CA VAL A 132 5.05 9.01 -16.29
C VAL A 132 3.90 9.64 -15.51
N CYS A 133 3.88 9.42 -14.20
CA CYS A 133 2.97 10.12 -13.29
C CYS A 133 3.68 11.29 -12.64
N HIS A 134 3.16 12.51 -12.83
CA HIS A 134 3.65 13.69 -12.13
C HIS A 134 2.92 13.84 -10.78
N PRO A 135 3.64 14.21 -9.71
CA PRO A 135 3.04 14.44 -8.39
C PRO A 135 2.12 15.67 -8.35
N ASP A 136 2.27 16.60 -9.30
CA ASP A 136 1.57 17.90 -9.31
C ASP A 136 0.21 17.89 -10.05
N ARG A 137 -0.37 16.72 -10.34
CA ARG A 137 -1.61 16.55 -11.12
C ARG A 137 -2.80 15.96 -10.37
#